data_AF-A0A7X7D8N8-F1
#
_entry.id   AF-A0A7X7D8N8-F1
#
_cell.length_a   1.000
_cell.length_b   1.000
_cell.length_c   1.000
_cell.angle_alpha   90.00
_cell.angle_beta   90.00
_cell.angle_gamma   90.00
#
_symmetry.space_group_name_H-M   'P 1'
#
loop_
_entity.id
_entity.type
_entity.pdbx_description
1 polymer ?
#
loop_
_entity_poly.entity_id
_entity_poly.type
_entity_poly.pdbx_seq_one_letter_code
_entity_poly.pdbx_strand_id
1 'polypeptide(L)'
;MASTIEHDPRHIGGEWREPVGLLRSVVTGAVVGVVLAFIGTTLGMLAAGVEMGSALGLGLFVAFWGGLGFGCMVGGVVWVSNNEEKHGHAADEISEDA
;
A
#
# COMPACT_ATOMS: atom_id res chain seq x y z
N MET A 1 6.91 19.02 34.42
CA MET A 1 7.32 18.29 33.21
C MET A 1 6.43 18.77 32.08
N ALA A 2 6.90 19.76 31.31
CA ALA A 2 6.16 20.30 30.18
C ALA A 2 6.31 19.31 29.02
N SER A 3 5.21 18.65 28.61
CA SER A 3 5.16 17.89 27.38
C SER A 3 5.28 18.87 26.22
N THR A 4 6.41 18.83 25.52
CA THR A 4 6.58 19.46 24.22
C THR A 4 5.45 18.98 23.31
N ILE A 5 4.46 19.85 23.07
CA ILE A 5 3.48 19.70 22.00
C ILE A 5 4.29 19.76 20.72
N GLU A 6 4.62 18.60 20.17
CA GLU A 6 5.18 18.48 18.84
C GLU A 6 4.16 19.08 17.88
N HIS A 7 4.51 20.19 17.25
CA HIS A 7 3.62 20.93 16.38
C HIS A 7 3.44 20.13 15.08
N ASP A 8 2.61 19.09 15.12
CA ASP A 8 2.33 18.22 13.98
C ASP A 8 1.53 19.02 12.93
N PRO A 9 2.12 19.34 11.76
CA PRO A 9 1.44 20.11 10.73
C PRO A 9 0.24 19.38 10.11
N ARG A 10 -0.01 18.12 10.49
CA ARG A 10 -1.17 17.32 10.05
C ARG A 10 -2.47 17.65 10.78
N HIS A 11 -2.43 18.51 11.80
CA HIS A 11 -3.59 18.93 12.58
C HIS A 11 -3.88 20.43 12.44
N ILE A 12 -4.75 20.80 11.51
CA ILE A 12 -5.36 22.13 11.42
C ILE A 12 -6.80 22.01 11.93
N GLY A 13 -7.10 22.64 13.07
CA GLY A 13 -8.48 22.73 13.60
C GLY A 13 -9.10 21.43 14.13
N GLY A 14 -8.32 20.35 14.28
CA GLY A 14 -8.81 19.03 14.73
C GLY A 14 -9.16 18.06 13.59
N GLU A 15 -9.05 18.48 12.33
CA GLU A 15 -9.15 17.57 11.18
C GLU A 15 -7.79 16.97 10.85
N TRP A 16 -7.72 15.63 10.80
CA TRP A 16 -6.56 14.90 10.32
C TRP A 16 -6.56 14.96 8.79
N ARG A 17 -5.59 15.67 8.20
CA ARG A 17 -5.44 15.74 6.74
C ARG A 17 -4.53 14.61 6.26
N GLU A 18 -5.04 13.81 5.34
CA GLU A 18 -4.26 12.78 4.65
C GLU A 18 -3.08 13.40 3.89
N PRO A 19 -1.86 12.84 4.03
CA PRO A 19 -0.73 13.18 3.19
C PRO A 19 -1.09 12.97 1.71
N VAL A 20 -0.76 13.95 0.86
CA VAL A 20 -1.08 13.90 -0.56
C VAL A 20 -0.54 12.62 -1.21
N GLY A 21 -1.44 11.78 -1.72
CA GLY A 21 -1.09 10.57 -2.47
C GLY A 21 -1.07 9.26 -1.67
N LEU A 22 -1.22 9.26 -0.34
CA LEU A 22 -1.29 8.04 0.47
C LEU A 22 -2.44 7.13 0.04
N LEU A 23 -3.65 7.69 -0.07
CA LEU A 23 -4.81 6.91 -0.46
C LEU A 23 -4.64 6.29 -1.86
N ARG A 24 -4.02 7.01 -2.80
CA ARG A 24 -3.78 6.51 -4.16
C ARG A 24 -2.82 5.31 -4.18
N SER A 25 -1.73 5.36 -3.42
CA SER A 25 -0.77 4.25 -3.37
C SER A 25 -1.35 3.02 -2.66
N VAL A 26 -2.12 3.21 -1.59
CA VAL A 26 -2.82 2.11 -0.90
C VAL A 26 -3.86 1.46 -1.82
N VAL A 27 -4.69 2.25 -2.50
CA VAL A 27 -5.68 1.72 -3.45
C VAL A 27 -5.00 1.01 -4.63
N THR A 28 -3.91 1.55 -5.16
CA THR A 28 -3.16 0.91 -6.25
C THR A 28 -2.57 -0.42 -5.79
N GLY A 29 -1.97 -0.46 -4.60
CA GLY A 29 -1.47 -1.69 -4.00
C GLY A 29 -2.57 -2.72 -3.77
N ALA A 30 -3.73 -2.29 -3.26
CA ALA A 30 -4.90 -3.15 -3.05
C ALA A 30 -5.39 -3.79 -4.36
N VAL A 31 -5.55 -3.00 -5.42
CA VAL A 31 -5.97 -3.51 -6.74
C VAL A 31 -4.97 -4.52 -7.29
N VAL A 32 -3.67 -4.19 -7.25
CA VAL A 32 -2.61 -5.11 -7.72
C VAL A 32 -2.59 -6.40 -6.90
N GLY A 33 -2.70 -6.30 -5.57
CA GLY A 33 -2.74 -7.46 -4.67
C GLY A 33 -3.94 -8.37 -4.93
N VAL A 34 -5.13 -7.81 -5.14
CA VAL A 34 -6.36 -8.56 -5.51
C VAL A 34 -6.17 -9.27 -6.85
N VAL A 35 -5.66 -8.58 -7.87
CA VAL A 35 -5.46 -9.17 -9.20
C VAL A 35 -4.43 -10.31 -9.16
N LEU A 36 -3.29 -10.11 -8.49
CA LEU A 36 -2.26 -11.13 -8.37
C LEU A 36 -2.73 -12.33 -7.55
N ALA A 37 -3.43 -12.09 -6.43
CA ALA A 37 -4.00 -13.17 -5.63
C ALA A 37 -5.06 -13.96 -6.41
N PHE A 38 -5.93 -13.28 -7.16
CA PHE A 38 -6.93 -13.94 -7.99
C PHE A 38 -6.26 -14.82 -9.06
N ILE A 39 -5.39 -14.22 -9.87
CA ILE A 39 -4.71 -14.93 -10.97
C ILE A 39 -3.86 -16.08 -10.42
N GLY A 40 -3.06 -15.83 -9.39
CA GLY A 40 -2.20 -16.85 -8.79
C GLY A 40 -2.97 -18.03 -8.23
N THR A 41 -4.07 -17.76 -7.52
CA THR A 41 -4.90 -18.83 -6.93
C THR A 41 -5.68 -19.59 -8.00
N THR A 42 -6.26 -18.89 -8.98
CA THR A 42 -7.01 -19.52 -10.07
C THR A 42 -6.09 -20.35 -10.96
N LEU A 43 -4.91 -19.85 -11.35
CA LEU A 43 -3.94 -20.62 -12.12
C LEU A 43 -3.37 -21.79 -11.31
N GLY A 44 -3.11 -21.61 -10.02
CA GLY A 44 -2.65 -22.69 -9.13
C GLY A 44 -3.68 -23.82 -9.01
N MET A 45 -4.96 -23.47 -8.88
CA MET A 45 -6.06 -24.44 -8.86
C MET A 45 -6.26 -25.12 -10.22
N LEU A 46 -6.09 -24.39 -11.33
CA LEU A 46 -6.17 -24.96 -12.67
C LEU A 46 -5.04 -25.97 -12.91
N ALA A 47 -3.82 -25.65 -12.48
CA ALA A 47 -2.67 -26.55 -12.55
C ALA A 47 -2.86 -27.80 -11.67
N ALA A 48 -3.63 -27.70 -10.60
CA ALA A 48 -4.00 -28.82 -9.73
C ALA A 48 -5.16 -29.67 -10.29
N GLY A 49 -5.70 -29.35 -11.47
CA GLY A 49 -6.78 -30.10 -12.10
C GLY A 49 -8.16 -29.86 -11.48
N VAL A 50 -8.32 -28.78 -10.72
CA VAL A 50 -9.60 -28.41 -10.10
C VAL A 50 -10.55 -27.84 -11.16
N GLU A 51 -11.83 -28.17 -11.03
CA GLU A 51 -12.89 -27.66 -11.91
C GLU A 51 -12.93 -26.13 -11.92
N MET A 52 -13.08 -25.56 -13.12
CA MET A 52 -13.03 -24.12 -13.40
C MET A 52 -13.94 -23.29 -12.48
N GLY A 53 -15.14 -23.79 -12.17
CA GLY A 53 -16.09 -23.10 -11.29
C GLY A 53 -15.57 -22.96 -9.85
N SER A 54 -15.00 -24.03 -9.31
CA SER A 54 -14.41 -24.06 -7.96
C SER A 54 -13.12 -23.24 -7.88
N ALA A 55 -12.29 -23.28 -8.93
CA ALA A 55 -11.05 -22.51 -9.03
C ALA A 55 -11.31 -20.98 -9.06
N LEU A 56 -12.36 -20.55 -9.76
CA LEU A 56 -12.76 -19.14 -9.81
C LEU A 56 -13.34 -18.68 -8.47
N GLY A 57 -14.21 -19.49 -7.85
CA GLY A 57 -14.80 -19.17 -6.54
C GLY A 57 -13.74 -19.05 -5.44
N LEU A 58 -12.80 -20.00 -5.39
CA LEU A 58 -11.69 -19.97 -4.43
C LEU A 58 -10.74 -18.81 -4.72
N GLY A 59 -10.44 -18.56 -6.00
CA GLY A 59 -9.60 -17.43 -6.40
C GLY A 59 -10.19 -16.10 -5.97
N LEU A 60 -11.50 -15.90 -6.13
CA LEU A 60 -12.19 -14.67 -5.72
C LEU A 60 -12.19 -14.51 -4.20
N PHE A 61 -12.41 -15.60 -3.46
CA PHE A 61 -12.37 -15.61 -2.01
C PHE A 61 -10.98 -15.22 -1.48
N VAL A 62 -9.93 -15.84 -2.02
CA VAL A 62 -8.54 -15.55 -1.64
C VAL A 62 -8.12 -14.15 -2.07
N ALA A 63 -8.58 -13.67 -3.23
CA ALA A 63 -8.31 -12.30 -3.67
C ALA A 63 -8.95 -11.25 -2.76
N PHE A 64 -10.19 -11.49 -2.32
CA PHE A 64 -10.91 -10.57 -1.44
C PHE A 64 -10.32 -10.52 -0.03
N TRP A 65 -9.99 -11.66 0.57
CA TRP A 65 -9.48 -11.71 1.93
C TRP A 65 -7.96 -11.56 2.03
N GLY A 66 -7.21 -12.20 1.13
CA GLY A 66 -5.75 -12.17 1.11
C GLY A 66 -5.19 -11.03 0.25
N GLY A 67 -5.71 -10.85 -0.96
CA GLY A 67 -5.21 -9.86 -1.91
C GLY A 67 -5.45 -8.41 -1.48
N LEU A 68 -6.60 -8.13 -0.87
CA LEU A 68 -6.96 -6.79 -0.41
C LEU A 68 -6.13 -6.38 0.81
N GLY A 69 -5.94 -7.29 1.78
CA GLY A 69 -5.10 -7.06 2.95
C GLY A 69 -3.62 -6.91 2.59
N PHE A 70 -3.08 -7.85 1.82
CA PHE A 70 -1.68 -7.80 1.35
C PHE A 70 -1.41 -6.57 0.48
N GLY A 71 -2.32 -6.26 -0.45
CA GLY A 71 -2.16 -5.13 -1.35
C GLY A 71 -2.16 -3.77 -0.64
N CYS A 72 -3.04 -3.57 0.35
CA CYS A 72 -3.00 -2.36 1.18
C CYS A 72 -1.68 -2.21 1.94
N MET A 73 -1.13 -3.31 2.47
CA MET A 73 0.16 -3.28 3.19
C MET A 73 1.30 -2.87 2.27
N VAL A 74 1.42 -3.50 1.09
CA VAL A 74 2.45 -3.17 0.09
C VAL A 74 2.29 -1.74 -0.40
N GLY A 75 1.06 -1.29 -0.67
CA GLY A 75 0.78 0.09 -1.08
C GLY A 75 1.17 1.14 -0.03
N GLY A 76 1.04 0.79 1.25
CA GLY A 76 1.53 1.61 2.38
C GLY A 76 3.06 1.65 2.45
N VAL A 77 3.73 0.52 2.31
CA VAL A 77 5.20 0.44 2.30
C VAL A 77 5.78 1.23 1.13
N VAL A 78 5.24 1.06 -0.08
CA VAL A 78 5.67 1.80 -1.27
C VAL A 78 5.49 3.30 -1.08
N TRP A 79 4.41 3.73 -0.42
CA TRP A 79 4.22 5.15 -0.10
C TRP A 79 5.27 5.68 0.86
N VAL A 80 5.61 4.92 1.91
CA VAL A 80 6.65 5.30 2.87
C VAL A 80 7.99 5.42 2.16
N SER A 81 8.40 4.40 1.40
CA SER A 81 9.69 4.40 0.68
C SER A 81 9.79 5.56 -0.32
N ASN A 82 8.74 5.85 -1.10
CA ASN A 82 8.75 6.98 -2.04
C ASN A 82 8.83 8.35 -1.36
N ASN A 83 8.37 8.49 -0.11
CA ASN A 83 8.51 9.74 0.64
C ASN A 83 9.89 9.86 1.28
N GLU A 84 10.49 8.75 1.72
CA GLU A 84 11.87 8.74 2.23
C GLU A 84 12.88 9.15 1.15
N GLU A 85 12.73 8.67 -0.09
CA GLU A 85 13.61 9.03 -1.21
C GLU A 85 13.58 10.53 -1.56
N LYS A 86 12.40 11.17 -1.47
CA LYS A 86 12.23 12.60 -1.78
C LYS A 86 12.84 13.52 -0.73
N HIS A 87 12.93 13.08 0.52
CA HIS A 87 13.57 13.85 1.60
C HIS A 87 15.09 13.60 1.68
N GLY A 88 15.59 12.47 1.18
CA GLY A 88 17.03 12.20 1.07
C GLY A 88 17.73 13.05 0.02
N HIS A 89 17.15 13.20 -1.18
CA HIS A 89 17.75 14.01 -2.25
C HIS A 89 17.79 15.52 -1.95
N ALA A 90 16.83 16.04 -1.18
CA ALA A 90 16.84 17.44 -0.78
C ALA A 90 17.95 17.77 0.24
N ALA A 91 18.47 16.78 0.97
CA ALA A 91 19.57 16.98 1.90
C ALA A 91 20.94 16.96 1.20
N ASP A 92 21.09 16.17 0.13
CA ASP A 92 22.33 16.13 -0.67
C ASP A 92 22.54 17.44 -1.45
N GLU A 93 21.50 18.01 -2.08
CA GLU A 93 21.62 19.29 -2.81
C GLU A 93 22.07 20.45 -1.89
N ILE A 94 21.60 20.51 -0.64
CA ILE A 94 22.00 21.56 0.32
C ILE A 94 23.46 21.37 0.78
N SER A 95 23.99 20.15 0.72
CA SER A 95 25.37 19.83 1.12
C SER A 95 26.40 20.03 0.01
N GLU A 96 25.98 20.02 -1.25
CA GLU A 96 26.83 20.30 -2.41
C GLU A 96 27.01 21.81 -2.65
N ASP A 97 26.09 22.62 -2.11
CA ASP A 97 26.07 24.09 -2.20
C ASP A 97 26.76 24.81 -1.01
N ALA A 98 27.24 24.07 0.01
CA ALA A 98 27.82 24.60 1.25
C ALA A 98 29.34 24.37 1.34
#